data_AF-A0A0D0S6V7-F1
#
_entry.id   AF-A0A0D0S6V7-F1
#
_cell.length_a   1.000
_cell.length_b   1.000
_cell.length_c   1.000
_cell.angle_alpha   90.00
_cell.angle_beta   90.00
_cell.angle_gamma   90.00
#
_symmetry.space_group_name_H-M   'P 1'
#
loop_
_entity.id
_entity.type
_entity.pdbx_description
1 polymer ?
#
loop_
_entity_poly.entity_id
_entity_poly.type
_entity_poly.pdbx_seq_one_letter_code
_entity_poly.pdbx_strand_id
1 'polypeptide(L)'
;MMAWIQGYDHLKYWRRRASVVDRDSAASLLRKLWYLYYIKKVDARHGCSFGTNLNGGASFDSPPLLPHGPAGIFVGHNVKIGRGVTIFQQVTISHGGGI
;
A
#
# COMPACT_ATOMS: atom_id res chain seq x y z
N MET A 1 -1.72 14.42 13.42
CA MET A 1 -1.59 15.42 12.34
C MET A 1 -2.75 15.23 11.37
N MET A 2 -3.48 16.27 10.99
CA MET A 2 -4.71 16.12 10.19
C MET A 2 -4.43 15.40 8.86
N ALA A 3 -4.94 14.16 8.70
CA ALA A 3 -4.78 13.31 7.51
C ALA A 3 -5.11 14.03 6.19
N TRP A 4 -5.99 15.04 6.26
CA TRP A 4 -6.37 15.91 5.16
C TRP A 4 -5.20 16.76 4.61
N ILE A 5 -4.34 17.28 5.49
CA ILE A 5 -3.22 18.15 5.10
C ILE A 5 -2.14 17.32 4.39
N GLN A 6 -1.85 16.12 4.91
CA GLN A 6 -0.83 15.23 4.35
C GLN A 6 -1.34 14.40 3.15
N GLY A 7 -2.66 14.26 3.00
CA GLY A 7 -3.29 13.48 1.92
C GLY A 7 -3.22 11.96 2.11
N TYR A 8 -2.76 11.51 3.29
CA TYR A 8 -2.73 10.11 3.70
C TYR A 8 -3.72 9.88 4.84
N ASP A 9 -4.76 9.09 4.58
CA ASP A 9 -5.66 8.54 5.58
C ASP A 9 -5.40 7.04 5.65
N HIS A 10 -4.89 6.59 6.80
CA HIS A 10 -4.43 5.23 7.00
C HIS A 10 -5.52 4.19 6.72
N LEU A 11 -6.68 4.32 7.37
CA LEU A 11 -7.78 3.36 7.22
C LEU A 11 -8.32 3.35 5.80
N LYS A 12 -8.48 4.53 5.19
CA LYS A 12 -8.96 4.68 3.82
C LYS A 12 -8.00 4.09 2.79
N TYR A 13 -6.70 4.36 2.94
CA TYR A 13 -5.66 3.86 2.05
C TYR A 13 -5.63 2.33 2.06
N TRP A 14 -5.53 1.74 3.26
CA TRP A 14 -5.40 0.29 3.40
C TRP A 14 -6.67 -0.48 3.04
N ARG A 15 -7.87 0.06 3.32
CA ARG A 15 -9.14 -0.53 2.87
C ARG A 15 -9.23 -0.58 1.34
N ARG A 16 -8.83 0.51 0.66
CA ARG A 16 -8.81 0.57 -0.81
C ARG A 16 -7.77 -0.37 -1.38
N ARG A 17 -6.58 -0.41 -0.78
CA ARG A 17 -5.51 -1.31 -1.19
C ARG A 17 -5.94 -2.78 -1.10
N ALA A 18 -6.56 -3.19 0.00
CA ALA A 18 -7.09 -4.54 0.15
C ALA A 18 -8.07 -4.90 -0.97
N SER A 19 -9.00 -4.01 -1.30
CA SER A 19 -9.97 -4.23 -2.40
C SER A 19 -9.33 -4.28 -3.80
N VAL A 20 -8.18 -3.62 -4.00
CA VAL A 20 -7.47 -3.60 -5.29
C VAL A 20 -6.61 -4.83 -5.48
N VAL A 21 -5.93 -5.28 -4.42
CA VAL A 21 -5.05 -6.46 -4.45
C VAL A 21 -5.86 -7.75 -4.47
N ASP A 22 -6.98 -7.78 -3.75
CA ASP A 22 -7.88 -8.95 -3.73
C ASP A 22 -8.45 -9.22 -5.12
N ARG A 23 -8.10 -10.39 -5.67
CA ARG A 23 -8.58 -10.84 -6.98
C ARG A 23 -10.06 -11.17 -6.94
N ASP A 24 -10.53 -11.75 -5.83
CA ASP A 24 -11.88 -12.31 -5.69
C ASP A 24 -12.87 -11.28 -5.12
N SER A 25 -12.42 -10.04 -4.90
CA SER A 25 -13.27 -8.94 -4.47
C SER A 25 -14.41 -8.71 -5.49
N ALA A 26 -15.65 -8.63 -4.99
CA ALA A 26 -16.85 -8.29 -5.76
C ALA A 26 -16.88 -6.86 -6.35
N ALA A 27 -15.86 -6.03 -6.11
CA ALA A 27 -15.76 -4.69 -6.69
C ALA A 27 -15.53 -4.75 -8.22
N SER A 28 -16.28 -3.94 -8.95
CA SER A 28 -16.12 -3.78 -10.40
C SER A 28 -14.72 -3.27 -10.76
N LEU A 29 -14.23 -3.65 -11.96
CA LEU A 29 -12.92 -3.27 -12.48
C LEU A 29 -12.70 -1.75 -12.42
N LEU A 30 -13.70 -0.95 -12.83
CA LEU A 30 -13.63 0.50 -12.82
C LEU A 30 -13.41 1.06 -11.41
N ARG A 31 -14.08 0.48 -10.40
CA ARG A 31 -13.92 0.88 -9.00
C ARG A 31 -12.51 0.54 -8.49
N LYS A 32 -11.98 -0.64 -8.85
CA LYS A 32 -10.60 -1.02 -8.53
C LYS A 32 -9.59 -0.07 -9.20
N LEU A 33 -9.80 0.30 -10.46
CA LEU A 33 -8.94 1.25 -11.16
C LEU A 33 -8.98 2.64 -10.51
N TRP A 34 -10.15 3.12 -10.09
CA TRP A 34 -10.27 4.39 -9.37
C TRP A 34 -9.57 4.36 -8.00
N TYR A 35 -9.67 3.24 -7.27
CA TYR A 35 -8.92 3.03 -6.04
C TYR A 35 -7.41 2.95 -6.28
N LEU A 36 -6.97 2.24 -7.31
CA LEU A 36 -5.57 2.14 -7.70
C LEU A 36 -5.00 3.51 -8.06
N TYR A 37 -5.73 4.32 -8.83
CA TYR A 37 -5.34 5.70 -9.14
C TYR A 37 -5.15 6.54 -7.87
N TYR A 38 -6.11 6.47 -6.93
CA TYR A 38 -5.97 7.14 -5.64
C TYR A 38 -4.72 6.69 -4.87
N ILE A 39 -4.47 5.38 -4.81
CA ILE A 39 -3.30 4.80 -4.13
C ILE A 39 -2.02 5.32 -4.78
N LYS A 40 -1.88 5.23 -6.10
CA LYS A 40 -0.69 5.72 -6.82
C LYS A 40 -0.45 7.21 -6.66
N LYS A 41 -1.52 8.02 -6.58
CA LYS A 41 -1.42 9.45 -6.29
C LYS A 41 -0.89 9.72 -4.88
N VAL A 42 -1.35 8.96 -3.88
CA VAL A 42 -0.86 9.06 -2.50
C VAL A 42 0.59 8.59 -2.40
N ASP A 43 0.91 7.48 -3.06
CA ASP A 43 2.25 6.90 -3.17
C ASP A 43 3.25 7.91 -3.75
N ALA A 44 2.91 8.53 -4.88
CA ALA A 44 3.73 9.55 -5.53
C ALA A 44 3.96 10.79 -4.64
N ARG A 45 2.93 11.23 -3.90
CA ARG A 45 3.06 12.38 -2.98
C ARG A 45 4.03 12.13 -1.83
N HIS A 46 4.14 10.89 -1.37
CA HIS A 46 4.98 10.51 -0.23
C HIS A 46 6.30 9.84 -0.66
N GLY A 47 6.53 9.70 -1.97
CA GLY A 47 7.70 9.00 -2.50
C GLY A 47 7.79 7.56 -1.98
N CYS A 48 6.67 6.83 -1.99
CA CYS A 48 6.59 5.48 -1.44
C CYS A 48 5.90 4.52 -2.41
N SER A 49 5.99 3.22 -2.15
CA SER A 49 5.23 2.18 -2.84
C SER A 49 5.05 0.99 -1.92
N PHE A 50 3.81 0.52 -1.76
CA PHE A 50 3.53 -0.72 -1.03
C PHE A 50 3.33 -1.91 -1.96
N GLY A 51 3.93 -1.89 -3.16
CA GLY A 51 3.86 -2.99 -4.12
C GLY A 51 2.44 -3.31 -4.58
N THR A 52 1.55 -2.33 -4.63
CA THR A 52 0.14 -2.50 -5.01
C THR A 52 -0.04 -2.59 -6.53
N ASN A 53 -0.66 -3.66 -7.01
CA ASN A 53 -1.10 -3.84 -8.40
C ASN A 53 -2.57 -4.23 -8.47
N LEU A 54 -3.16 -4.12 -9.66
CA LEU A 54 -4.53 -4.58 -9.89
C LEU A 54 -4.59 -6.10 -9.75
N ASN A 55 -5.44 -6.60 -8.86
CA ASN A 55 -5.62 -8.03 -8.56
C ASN A 55 -4.31 -8.74 -8.15
N GLY A 56 -3.35 -8.02 -7.56
CA GLY A 56 -2.09 -8.60 -7.14
C GLY A 56 -1.12 -7.60 -6.50
N GLY A 57 0.08 -8.08 -6.16
CA GLY A 57 1.09 -7.29 -5.46
C GLY A 57 1.36 -7.78 -4.04
N ALA A 58 2.02 -6.93 -3.25
CA ALA A 58 2.48 -7.34 -1.92
C ALA A 58 1.28 -7.70 -1.01
N SER A 59 1.38 -8.78 -0.25
CA SER A 59 0.32 -9.19 0.68
C SER A 59 0.60 -8.64 2.07
N PHE A 60 -0.45 -8.16 2.73
CA PHE A 60 -0.41 -7.68 4.11
C PHE A 60 -1.55 -8.32 4.88
N ASP A 61 -1.24 -9.09 5.92
CA ASP A 61 -2.28 -9.75 6.73
C ASP A 61 -3.05 -8.72 7.60
N SER A 62 -2.41 -7.60 7.92
CA SER A 62 -3.05 -6.41 8.49
C SER A 62 -2.34 -5.15 8.03
N PRO A 63 -3.01 -3.98 8.02
CA PRO A 63 -2.31 -2.70 7.84
C PRO A 63 -1.14 -2.57 8.83
N PRO A 64 0.08 -2.25 8.38
CA PRO A 64 1.22 -2.01 9.25
C PRO A 64 1.06 -0.69 10.00
N LEU A 65 1.62 -0.59 11.19
CA LEU A 65 1.75 0.68 11.89
C LEU A 65 2.83 1.52 11.20
N LEU A 66 2.50 2.78 10.88
CA LEU A 66 3.40 3.72 10.23
C LEU A 66 3.58 4.97 11.11
N PRO A 67 4.48 4.96 12.12
CA PRO A 67 4.61 6.03 13.10
C PRO A 67 4.89 7.41 12.48
N HIS A 68 5.56 7.44 11.33
CA HIS A 68 5.91 8.66 10.60
C HIS A 68 5.18 8.78 9.24
N GLY A 69 4.14 7.98 9.04
CA GLY A 69 3.45 7.86 7.76
C GLY A 69 4.25 7.05 6.72
N PRO A 70 3.80 7.05 5.45
CA PRO A 70 4.33 6.16 4.43
C PRO A 70 5.64 6.63 3.78
N ALA A 71 6.18 7.79 4.17
CA ALA A 71 7.24 8.48 3.43
C ALA A 71 8.48 7.61 3.17
N GLY A 72 8.86 7.49 1.89
CA GLY A 72 10.07 6.75 1.49
C GLY A 72 10.01 5.23 1.70
N ILE A 73 8.85 4.64 2.01
CA ILE A 73 8.74 3.18 2.17
C ILE A 73 8.55 2.51 0.82
N PHE A 74 9.38 1.52 0.50
CA PHE A 74 9.29 0.74 -0.74
C PHE A 74 9.13 -0.75 -0.44
N VAL A 75 8.03 -1.35 -0.89
CA VAL A 75 7.75 -2.78 -0.73
C VAL A 75 7.63 -3.42 -2.11
N GLY A 76 8.42 -4.46 -2.34
CA GLY A 76 8.41 -5.23 -3.59
C GLY A 76 7.10 -5.98 -3.82
N HIS A 77 6.76 -6.24 -5.09
CA HIS A 77 5.45 -6.79 -5.49
C HIS A 77 5.14 -8.20 -4.95
N ASN A 78 6.12 -9.02 -4.61
CA ASN A 78 5.91 -10.40 -4.16
C ASN A 78 6.23 -10.61 -2.66
N VAL A 79 6.30 -9.52 -1.91
CA VAL A 79 6.57 -9.57 -0.47
C VAL A 79 5.29 -9.91 0.30
N LYS A 80 5.42 -10.76 1.31
CA LYS A 80 4.35 -11.07 2.28
C LYS A 80 4.71 -10.48 3.64
N ILE A 81 3.82 -9.65 4.20
CA ILE A 81 4.00 -9.00 5.49
C ILE A 81 2.91 -9.49 6.45
N GLY A 82 3.33 -10.02 7.59
CA GLY A 82 2.45 -10.56 8.63
C GLY A 82 1.70 -9.48 9.42
N ARG A 83 0.98 -9.92 10.45
CA ARG A 83 0.18 -9.04 11.32
C ARG A 83 1.03 -8.28 12.33
N GLY A 84 0.57 -7.08 12.72
CA GLY A 84 1.18 -6.31 13.83
C GLY A 84 2.56 -5.74 13.54
N VAL A 85 2.93 -5.59 12.26
CA VAL A 85 4.22 -5.05 11.84
C VAL A 85 4.24 -3.52 11.94
N THR A 86 5.36 -2.98 12.43
CA THR A 86 5.65 -1.54 12.41
C THR A 86 6.72 -1.27 11.37
N ILE A 87 6.48 -0.31 10.48
CA ILE A 87 7.44 0.09 9.43
C ILE A 87 7.72 1.58 9.58
N PHE A 88 9.01 1.91 9.67
CA PHE A 88 9.48 3.29 9.74
C PHE A 88 9.70 3.86 8.33
N GLN A 89 9.76 5.18 8.23
CA GLN A 89 10.05 5.90 6.99
C GLN A 89 11.38 5.44 6.37
N GLN A 90 11.53 5.58 5.06
CA GLN A 90 12.77 5.25 4.31
C GLN A 90 13.18 3.76 4.36
N VAL A 91 12.25 2.85 4.65
CA VAL A 91 12.52 1.40 4.64
C VAL A 91 12.21 0.80 3.28
N THR A 92 13.15 0.01 2.75
CA THR A 92 12.94 -0.83 1.56
C THR A 92 12.85 -2.29 1.96
N ILE A 93 11.75 -2.95 1.61
CA ILE A 93 11.51 -4.38 1.81
C ILE A 93 11.36 -5.01 0.44
N SER A 94 12.31 -5.85 0.06
CA SER A 94 12.26 -6.58 -1.20
C SER A 94 12.52 -8.06 -0.96
N HIS A 95 11.93 -8.90 -1.80
CA HIS A 95 12.29 -10.30 -1.91
C HIS A 95 13.17 -10.44 -3.15
N GLY A 96 14.41 -10.88 -2.96
CA GLY A 96 15.41 -11.01 -4.01
C GLY A 96 15.29 -12.30 -4.79
N GLY A 97 15.09 -12.17 -6.10
CA GLY A 97 15.90 -12.84 -7.12
C GLY A 97 16.68 -11.74 -7.82
N GLY A 98 17.88 -11.42 -7.32
CA GLY A 98 18.90 -10.76 -8.14
C GLY A 98 19.47 -11.82 -9.08
N ILE A 99 19.68 -11.40 -10.33
CA ILE A 99 19.93 -12.13 -11.59
C ILE A 99 18.69 -12.74 -12.27
#